data_AF-A0A5M8RS51-F1
#
_entry.id   AF-A0A5M8RS51-F1
#
_cell.length_a   1.000
_cell.length_b   1.000
_cell.length_c   1.000
_cell.angle_alpha   90.00
_cell.angle_beta   90.00
_cell.angle_gamma   90.00
#
_symmetry.space_group_name_H-M   'P 1'
#
loop_
_entity.id
_entity.type
_entity.pdbx_description
1 polymer ?
#
loop_
_entity_poly.entity_id
_entity_poly.type
_entity_poly.pdbx_seq_one_letter_code
_entity_poly.pdbx_strand_id
1 'polypeptide(L)'
;MIPTMTLIREDDIKYIENSVNISELVKNQSVQMTLKVNNESNSPLFKAFCYQKSKNPESSRLDFFHINQFPDGIFFKEGEDGGYHCYIFELKYTGSNDLPKLTKQLFSGYIHCKSLLSVLDIDLNKVTYSFHVVFVKENSNQDKFNKINRSKKIIPGKKLNTSSAFNNWLNNILIYCTDEYKKVMEINKIELDINKERENCIEYYNTFIV
;
A
#
# COMPACT_ATOMS: atom_id res chain seq x y z
N MET A 1 -2.94 13.04 33.08
CA MET A 1 -3.23 12.54 31.73
C MET A 1 -2.21 13.17 30.82
N ILE A 2 -1.26 12.39 30.29
CA ILE A 2 -0.25 12.91 29.35
C ILE A 2 -1.01 13.15 28.04
N PRO A 3 -0.94 14.33 27.42
CA PRO A 3 -1.63 14.59 26.15
C PRO A 3 -1.24 13.53 25.15
N THR A 4 -2.21 12.99 24.43
CA THR A 4 -2.04 11.88 23.50
C THR A 4 -1.00 12.18 22.40
N MET A 5 -0.87 13.47 22.03
CA MET A 5 0.18 14.04 21.17
C MET A 5 1.60 14.05 21.77
N THR A 6 1.80 13.64 23.02
CA THR A 6 3.14 13.53 23.64
C THR A 6 3.82 12.20 23.29
N LEU A 7 3.04 11.19 22.89
CA LEU A 7 3.54 9.86 22.51
C LEU A 7 3.91 9.75 21.02
N ILE A 8 3.39 10.66 20.20
CA ILE A 8 3.64 10.76 18.77
C ILE A 8 4.37 12.07 18.56
N ARG A 9 5.61 12.02 18.07
CA ARG A 9 6.35 13.26 17.79
C ARG A 9 5.66 13.97 16.63
N GLU A 10 5.66 15.30 16.63
CA GLU A 10 5.13 16.11 15.52
C GLU A 10 5.75 15.70 14.16
N ASP A 11 6.98 15.17 14.19
CA ASP A 11 7.70 14.57 13.06
C ASP A 11 7.15 13.23 12.54
N ASP A 12 6.20 12.59 13.21
CA ASP A 12 5.67 11.26 12.86
C ASP A 12 4.44 11.35 11.94
N ILE A 13 3.84 12.54 11.84
CA ILE A 13 2.72 12.84 10.95
C ILE A 13 3.01 14.13 10.17
N LYS A 14 3.02 14.08 8.83
CA LYS A 14 3.22 15.29 8.00
C LYS A 14 1.92 15.78 7.41
N TYR A 15 1.62 17.07 7.58
CA TYR A 15 0.59 17.73 6.79
C TYR A 15 0.98 17.83 5.31
N ILE A 16 0.02 17.61 4.40
CA ILE A 16 0.20 17.71 2.94
C ILE A 16 -0.74 18.79 2.40
N GLU A 17 -0.18 19.94 2.00
CA GLU A 17 -0.96 21.06 1.47
C GLU A 17 -1.45 20.84 0.03
N ASN A 18 -0.58 20.31 -0.86
CA ASN A 18 -0.85 20.29 -2.30
C ASN A 18 -0.73 18.89 -2.89
N SER A 19 0.45 18.29 -2.79
CA SER A 19 0.71 16.95 -3.29
C SER A 19 1.93 16.35 -2.63
N VAL A 20 2.03 15.03 -2.71
CA VAL A 20 3.18 14.27 -2.24
C VAL A 20 3.48 13.13 -3.19
N ASN A 21 4.75 12.85 -3.41
CA ASN A 21 5.17 11.69 -4.19
C ASN A 21 5.48 10.51 -3.26
N ILE A 22 5.11 9.31 -3.71
CA ILE A 22 5.62 8.04 -3.20
C ILE A 22 6.34 7.34 -4.34
N SER A 23 7.50 6.74 -4.05
CA SER A 23 8.33 6.13 -5.07
C SER A 23 8.95 4.82 -4.61
N GLU A 24 8.98 3.82 -5.49
CA GLU A 24 9.63 2.53 -5.28
C GLU A 24 10.68 2.31 -6.38
N LEU A 25 11.88 1.86 -6.02
CA LEU A 25 12.87 1.40 -7.00
C LEU A 25 12.51 0.00 -7.48
N VAL A 26 12.42 -0.19 -8.79
CA VAL A 26 12.09 -1.50 -9.35
C VAL A 26 13.31 -2.42 -9.20
N LYS A 27 13.15 -3.49 -8.41
CA LYS A 27 14.25 -4.43 -8.15
C LYS A 27 14.85 -4.96 -9.46
N ASN A 28 16.18 -4.89 -9.55
CA ASN A 28 16.99 -5.34 -10.70
C ASN A 28 16.72 -4.56 -12.01
N GLN A 29 16.17 -3.35 -11.93
CA GLN A 29 16.02 -2.43 -13.05
C GLN A 29 16.49 -1.04 -12.62
N SER A 30 17.06 -0.26 -13.54
CA SER A 30 17.43 1.15 -13.29
C SER A 30 16.21 2.08 -13.45
N VAL A 31 15.06 1.67 -12.90
CA VAL A 31 13.77 2.34 -13.07
C VAL A 31 13.15 2.62 -11.70
N GLN A 32 12.58 3.82 -11.56
CA GLN A 32 11.81 4.22 -10.39
C GLN A 32 10.34 4.38 -10.77
N MET A 33 9.46 3.76 -9.99
CA MET A 33 8.03 4.04 -10.05
C MET A 33 7.73 5.21 -9.13
N THR A 34 6.98 6.20 -9.60
CA THR A 34 6.58 7.36 -8.78
C THR A 34 5.08 7.60 -8.95
N LEU A 35 4.34 7.62 -7.84
CA LEU A 35 2.95 8.03 -7.76
C LEU A 35 2.87 9.40 -7.11
N LYS A 36 2.25 10.35 -7.79
CA LYS A 36 1.87 11.65 -7.23
C LYS A 36 0.47 11.56 -6.63
N VAL A 37 0.36 11.83 -5.33
CA VAL A 37 -0.91 11.93 -4.60
C VAL A 37 -1.24 13.41 -4.46
N ASN A 38 -2.32 13.87 -5.11
CA ASN A 38 -2.79 15.24 -5.01
C ASN A 38 -3.79 15.40 -3.86
N ASN A 39 -3.73 16.52 -3.16
CA ASN A 39 -4.73 16.96 -2.18
C ASN A 39 -5.58 18.08 -2.79
N GLU A 40 -6.54 17.72 -3.64
CA GLU A 40 -7.31 18.70 -4.42
C GLU A 40 -8.44 19.36 -3.62
N SER A 41 -8.81 18.79 -2.47
CA SER A 41 -9.96 19.22 -1.68
C SER A 41 -9.63 20.25 -0.58
N ASN A 42 -8.39 20.77 -0.51
CA ASN A 42 -7.89 21.56 0.64
C ASN A 42 -8.19 20.91 2.00
N SER A 43 -8.50 19.62 2.01
CA SER A 43 -8.83 18.89 3.23
C SER A 43 -7.55 18.55 3.96
N PRO A 44 -7.56 18.51 5.30
CA PRO A 44 -6.37 18.17 6.05
C PRO A 44 -5.96 16.72 5.78
N LEU A 45 -4.95 16.55 4.93
CA LEU A 45 -4.38 15.27 4.56
C LEU A 45 -3.04 15.10 5.27
N PHE A 46 -2.90 13.97 5.95
CA PHE A 46 -1.73 13.66 6.73
C PHE A 46 -1.02 12.41 6.18
N LYS A 47 0.31 12.45 6.15
CA LYS A 47 1.16 11.30 5.86
C LYS A 47 1.65 10.71 7.17
N ALA A 48 1.44 9.43 7.40
CA ALA A 48 2.17 8.71 8.44
C ALA A 48 3.62 8.51 7.95
N PHE A 49 4.61 9.07 8.64
CA PHE A 49 6.00 9.04 8.17
C PHE A 49 6.56 7.61 8.15
N CYS A 50 7.02 7.19 6.97
CA CYS A 50 7.75 5.95 6.74
C CYS A 50 9.24 6.28 6.65
N TYR A 51 9.91 6.50 7.78
CA TYR A 51 11.34 6.77 7.70
C TYR A 51 12.11 5.46 7.63
N GLN A 52 12.88 5.32 6.55
CA GLN A 52 13.91 4.29 6.43
C GLN A 52 15.00 4.56 7.47
N LYS A 53 15.19 3.65 8.44
CA LYS A 53 16.44 3.63 9.20
C LYS A 53 17.55 3.30 8.18
N SER A 54 18.69 3.97 8.26
CA SER A 54 19.82 3.84 7.31
C SER A 54 20.36 2.41 7.10
N LYS A 55 19.91 1.45 7.92
CA LYS A 55 20.27 0.02 7.85
C LYS A 55 19.10 -0.92 7.53
N ASN A 56 17.85 -0.44 7.51
CA ASN A 56 16.69 -1.29 7.21
C ASN A 56 15.67 -0.52 6.34
N PRO A 57 15.52 -0.89 5.05
CA PRO A 57 14.66 -0.17 4.11
C PRO A 57 13.16 -0.36 4.38
N GLU A 58 12.75 -1.31 5.24
CA GLU A 58 11.34 -1.64 5.52
C GLU A 58 10.89 -1.22 6.93
N SER A 59 11.46 -0.18 7.55
CA SER A 59 11.12 0.20 8.94
C SER A 59 9.95 1.18 9.05
N SER A 60 8.95 0.86 9.88
CA SER A 60 8.07 1.86 10.51
C SER A 60 8.82 2.62 11.60
N ARG A 61 8.54 3.92 11.77
CA ARG A 61 9.22 4.79 12.75
C ARG A 61 8.57 4.84 14.13
N LEU A 62 7.39 4.23 14.32
CA LEU A 62 6.88 3.96 15.66
C LEU A 62 7.81 2.89 16.28
N ASP A 63 8.74 3.31 17.15
CA ASP A 63 9.82 2.46 17.70
C ASP A 63 9.32 1.17 18.39
N PHE A 64 8.02 1.04 18.67
CA PHE A 64 7.40 -0.16 19.25
C PHE A 64 6.97 -1.24 18.24
N PHE A 65 6.83 -0.93 16.94
CA PHE A 65 6.39 -1.90 15.93
C PHE A 65 7.33 -1.91 14.71
N HIS A 66 8.37 -2.73 14.76
CA HIS A 66 9.11 -3.13 13.57
C HIS A 66 8.24 -4.06 12.71
N ILE A 67 7.49 -3.49 11.78
CA ILE A 67 6.70 -4.29 10.84
C ILE A 67 7.53 -4.54 9.58
N ASN A 68 7.94 -5.79 9.37
CA ASN A 68 8.52 -6.22 8.09
C ASN A 68 7.50 -6.04 6.97
N GLN A 69 7.95 -5.70 5.77
CA GLN A 69 7.08 -5.51 4.61
C GLN A 69 6.09 -4.35 4.85
N PHE A 70 6.59 -3.17 5.18
CA PHE A 70 5.77 -1.95 5.27
C PHE A 70 5.27 -1.51 3.89
N PRO A 71 4.08 -0.90 3.76
CA PRO A 71 3.61 -0.40 2.47
C PRO A 71 4.36 0.86 2.00
N ASP A 72 4.31 1.15 0.70
CA ASP A 72 5.01 2.31 0.12
C ASP A 72 4.42 3.67 0.55
N GLY A 73 3.14 3.72 0.90
CA GLY A 73 2.50 4.95 1.37
C GLY A 73 1.28 4.72 2.26
N ILE A 74 1.17 5.54 3.32
CA ILE A 74 -0.02 5.62 4.17
C ILE A 74 -0.40 7.08 4.34
N PHE A 75 -1.65 7.39 4.05
CA PHE A 75 -2.24 8.71 4.22
C PHE A 75 -3.54 8.59 4.99
N PHE A 76 -3.91 9.64 5.72
CA PHE A 76 -5.22 9.70 6.35
C PHE A 76 -5.80 11.10 6.28
N LYS A 77 -7.12 11.15 6.13
CA LYS A 77 -7.95 12.36 6.08
C LYS A 77 -8.96 12.28 7.22
N GLU A 78 -9.15 13.39 7.89
CA GLU A 78 -10.26 13.58 8.83
C GLU A 78 -11.53 13.93 8.05
N GLY A 79 -12.62 13.21 8.32
CA GLY A 79 -13.94 13.47 7.79
C GLY A 79 -14.66 14.54 8.61
N GLU A 80 -15.68 15.15 8.01
CA GLU A 80 -16.47 16.21 8.65
C GLU A 80 -17.23 15.74 9.90
N ASP A 81 -17.47 14.43 10.03
CA ASP A 81 -18.14 13.77 11.15
C ASP A 81 -17.18 13.39 12.31
N GLY A 82 -15.91 13.81 12.22
CA GLY A 82 -14.84 13.41 13.12
C GLY A 82 -14.42 11.94 12.94
N GLY A 83 -14.80 11.32 11.82
CA GLY A 83 -14.24 10.04 11.38
C GLY A 83 -12.89 10.22 10.71
N TYR A 84 -12.17 9.11 10.54
CA TYR A 84 -10.89 9.11 9.81
C TYR A 84 -10.95 8.12 8.67
N HIS A 85 -10.38 8.48 7.52
CA HIS A 85 -10.20 7.58 6.41
C HIS A 85 -8.70 7.36 6.15
N CYS A 86 -8.26 6.11 6.20
CA CYS A 86 -6.88 5.73 5.91
C CYS A 86 -6.75 5.17 4.49
N TYR A 87 -5.87 5.76 3.70
CA TYR A 87 -5.47 5.29 2.37
C TYR A 87 -4.13 4.58 2.48
N ILE A 88 -4.09 3.29 2.12
CA ILE A 88 -2.88 2.46 2.16
C ILE A 88 -2.51 2.09 0.72
N PHE A 89 -1.34 2.52 0.27
CA PHE A 89 -0.84 2.35 -1.09
C PHE A 89 0.36 1.41 -1.13
N GLU A 90 0.34 0.48 -2.07
CA GLU A 90 1.49 -0.32 -2.46
C GLU A 90 1.74 -0.19 -3.96
N LEU A 91 2.97 0.12 -4.33
CA LEU A 91 3.47 0.15 -5.70
C LEU A 91 4.03 -1.23 -6.04
N LYS A 92 3.75 -1.72 -7.25
CA LYS A 92 4.31 -2.99 -7.74
C LYS A 92 4.60 -2.89 -9.22
N TYR A 93 5.81 -3.22 -9.65
CA TYR A 93 6.06 -3.31 -11.09
C TYR A 93 5.16 -4.34 -11.79
N THR A 94 4.79 -5.42 -11.12
CA THR A 94 3.81 -6.40 -11.63
C THR A 94 2.83 -6.79 -10.54
N GLY A 95 1.55 -6.49 -10.74
CA GLY A 95 0.52 -6.59 -9.69
C GLY A 95 0.37 -8.00 -9.10
N SER A 96 0.41 -9.05 -9.93
CA SER A 96 0.17 -10.44 -9.51
C SER A 96 1.42 -11.24 -9.13
N ASN A 97 2.63 -10.66 -9.19
CA ASN A 97 3.86 -11.47 -9.16
C ASN A 97 4.17 -12.13 -7.80
N ASP A 98 3.84 -11.48 -6.67
CA ASP A 98 4.00 -12.03 -5.32
C ASP A 98 2.82 -11.59 -4.43
N LEU A 99 1.65 -12.19 -4.66
CA LEU A 99 0.42 -11.90 -3.92
C LEU A 99 0.56 -12.11 -2.40
N PRO A 100 1.28 -13.15 -1.90
CA PRO A 100 1.53 -13.29 -0.47
C PRO A 100 2.31 -12.13 0.14
N LYS A 101 3.36 -11.63 -0.54
CA LYS A 101 4.11 -10.46 -0.06
C LYS A 101 3.21 -9.22 -0.07
N LEU A 102 2.53 -8.95 -1.18
CA LEU A 102 1.62 -7.82 -1.33
C LEU A 102 0.54 -7.80 -0.24
N THR A 103 -0.06 -8.96 0.06
CA THR A 103 -1.08 -9.10 1.11
C THR A 103 -0.53 -8.71 2.48
N LYS A 104 0.70 -9.12 2.80
CA LYS A 104 1.35 -8.76 4.06
C LYS A 104 1.67 -7.26 4.13
N GLN A 105 2.02 -6.63 3.01
CA GLN A 105 2.30 -5.19 2.93
C GLN A 105 1.08 -4.32 3.17
N LEU A 106 -0.06 -4.66 2.57
CA LEU A 106 -1.29 -3.92 2.84
C LEU A 106 -1.81 -4.17 4.26
N PHE A 107 -1.67 -5.41 4.75
CA PHE A 107 -2.07 -5.75 6.11
C PHE A 107 -1.20 -5.07 7.18
N SER A 108 0.11 -4.94 6.95
CA SER A 108 1.00 -4.20 7.84
C SER A 108 0.60 -2.73 7.93
N GLY A 109 0.22 -2.11 6.80
CA GLY A 109 -0.34 -0.76 6.78
C GLY A 109 -1.63 -0.65 7.59
N TYR A 110 -2.54 -1.61 7.46
CA TYR A 110 -3.78 -1.65 8.25
C TYR A 110 -3.52 -1.69 9.75
N ILE A 111 -2.62 -2.57 10.20
CA ILE A 111 -2.23 -2.66 11.61
C ILE A 111 -1.54 -1.38 12.06
N HIS A 112 -0.67 -0.80 11.24
CA HIS A 112 -0.01 0.45 11.56
C HIS A 112 -1.00 1.59 11.80
N CYS A 113 -1.98 1.77 10.91
CA CYS A 113 -3.04 2.78 11.08
C CYS A 113 -3.81 2.55 12.38
N LYS A 114 -4.21 1.31 12.67
CA LYS A 114 -4.92 1.00 13.92
C LYS A 114 -4.11 1.34 15.16
N SER A 115 -2.83 0.96 15.17
CA SER A 115 -1.94 1.23 16.29
C SER A 115 -1.72 2.73 16.46
N LEU A 116 -1.42 3.45 15.37
CA LEU A 116 -1.21 4.90 15.40
C LEU A 116 -2.43 5.64 15.92
N LEU A 117 -3.61 5.37 15.35
CA LEU A 117 -4.85 6.05 15.71
C LEU A 117 -5.33 5.66 17.12
N SER A 118 -5.07 4.43 17.56
CA SER A 118 -5.31 4.03 18.95
C SER A 118 -4.40 4.75 19.93
N VAL A 119 -3.13 4.99 19.56
CA VAL A 119 -2.22 5.81 20.37
C VAL A 119 -2.67 7.26 20.39
N LEU A 120 -3.38 7.74 19.36
CA LEU A 120 -4.04 9.05 19.27
C LEU A 120 -5.40 9.14 19.97
N ASP A 121 -5.81 8.11 20.73
CA ASP A 121 -7.11 8.03 21.42
C ASP A 121 -8.31 8.24 20.47
N ILE A 122 -8.15 7.90 19.18
CA ILE A 122 -9.21 7.95 18.18
C ILE A 122 -10.07 6.68 18.27
N ASP A 123 -11.39 6.86 18.26
CA ASP A 123 -12.33 5.73 18.20
C ASP A 123 -12.18 4.98 16.88
N LEU A 124 -11.60 3.77 16.94
CA LEU A 124 -11.36 2.92 15.78
C LEU A 124 -12.64 2.52 15.04
N ASN A 125 -13.82 2.64 15.65
CA ASN A 125 -15.10 2.39 14.98
C ASN A 125 -15.46 3.48 13.97
N LYS A 126 -14.87 4.67 14.10
CA LYS A 126 -15.01 5.78 13.16
C LYS A 126 -13.90 5.80 12.10
N VAL A 127 -13.06 4.77 12.06
CA VAL A 127 -11.95 4.69 11.12
C VAL A 127 -12.29 3.75 9.97
N THR A 128 -12.20 4.28 8.75
CA THR A 128 -12.37 3.51 7.52
C THR A 128 -11.03 3.36 6.80
N TYR A 129 -10.91 2.31 5.96
CA TYR A 129 -9.66 1.94 5.31
C TYR A 129 -9.90 1.66 3.84
N SER A 130 -9.06 2.21 2.98
CA SER A 130 -8.99 1.86 1.56
C SER A 130 -7.59 1.35 1.21
N PHE A 131 -7.57 0.29 0.42
CA PHE A 131 -6.35 -0.39 0.01
C PHE A 131 -6.15 -0.19 -1.49
N HIS A 132 -4.98 0.28 -1.89
CA HIS A 132 -4.69 0.64 -3.28
C HIS A 132 -3.43 -0.08 -3.72
N VAL A 133 -3.53 -0.77 -4.85
CA VAL A 133 -2.39 -1.45 -5.48
C VAL A 133 -2.15 -0.81 -6.84
N VAL A 134 -1.04 -0.10 -6.96
CA VAL A 134 -0.63 0.59 -8.18
C VAL A 134 0.40 -0.25 -8.90
N PHE A 135 0.18 -0.58 -10.18
CA PHE A 135 1.11 -1.44 -10.92
C PHE A 135 1.32 -1.06 -12.36
N VAL A 136 2.50 -1.37 -12.89
CA VAL A 136 2.89 -1.04 -14.28
C VAL A 136 2.34 -2.04 -15.29
N LYS A 137 2.27 -3.32 -14.93
CA LYS A 137 1.73 -4.36 -15.80
C LYS A 137 1.08 -5.48 -15.04
N GLU A 138 0.15 -6.16 -15.68
CA GLU A 138 -0.46 -7.38 -15.17
C GLU A 138 0.06 -8.64 -15.86
N ASN A 139 0.40 -9.67 -15.08
CA ASN A 139 0.88 -10.96 -15.62
C ASN A 139 -0.26 -11.92 -15.99
N SER A 140 -1.38 -11.38 -16.47
CA SER A 140 -2.67 -12.09 -16.57
C SER A 140 -2.61 -13.34 -17.45
N ASN A 141 -1.85 -13.32 -18.55
CA ASN A 141 -1.81 -14.44 -19.51
C ASN A 141 -1.10 -15.69 -18.95
N GLN A 142 0.03 -15.52 -18.25
CA GLN A 142 0.76 -16.66 -17.68
C GLN A 142 0.03 -17.25 -16.47
N ASP A 143 -0.59 -16.39 -15.65
CA ASP A 143 -1.33 -16.83 -14.48
C ASP A 143 -2.64 -17.54 -14.89
N LYS A 144 -3.31 -17.06 -15.95
CA LYS A 144 -4.42 -17.78 -16.62
C LYS A 144 -3.96 -19.13 -17.19
N PHE A 145 -2.81 -19.19 -17.85
CA PHE A 145 -2.25 -20.45 -18.37
C PHE A 145 -1.99 -21.46 -17.24
N ASN A 146 -1.38 -21.03 -16.14
CA ASN A 146 -1.10 -21.86 -14.97
C ASN A 146 -2.38 -22.29 -14.22
N LYS A 147 -3.50 -21.56 -14.38
CA LYS A 147 -4.81 -21.93 -13.84
C LYS A 147 -5.48 -23.05 -14.65
N ILE A 148 -5.33 -23.01 -15.98
CA ILE A 148 -5.97 -23.96 -16.90
C ILE A 148 -5.20 -25.29 -16.96
N ASN A 149 -3.86 -25.24 -16.94
CA ASN A 149 -3.03 -26.43 -17.03
C ASN A 149 -2.61 -26.97 -15.65
N ARG A 150 -2.82 -28.27 -15.41
CA ARG A 150 -2.30 -28.97 -14.21
C ARG A 150 -0.76 -29.02 -14.22
N SER A 151 -0.16 -29.09 -15.40
CA SER A 151 1.29 -28.99 -15.61
C SER A 151 1.71 -27.51 -15.61
N LYS A 152 2.18 -27.04 -14.45
CA LYS A 152 2.70 -25.68 -14.31
C LYS A 152 4.01 -25.57 -15.09
N LYS A 153 4.07 -24.71 -16.11
CA LYS A 153 5.34 -24.39 -16.77
C LYS A 153 6.24 -23.69 -15.75
N ILE A 154 7.33 -24.34 -15.34
CA ILE A 154 8.29 -23.78 -14.41
C ILE A 154 9.18 -22.82 -15.19
N ILE A 155 9.11 -21.52 -14.86
CA ILE A 155 10.05 -20.52 -15.34
C ILE A 155 11.01 -20.23 -14.18
N PRO A 156 12.33 -20.45 -14.35
CA PRO A 156 13.31 -20.14 -13.32
C PRO A 156 13.15 -18.71 -12.78
N GLY A 157 13.09 -18.57 -11.45
CA GLY A 157 12.94 -17.27 -10.77
C GLY A 157 11.50 -16.76 -10.60
N LYS A 158 10.48 -17.40 -11.20
CA LYS A 158 9.07 -16.98 -11.04
C LYS A 158 8.35 -17.83 -9.98
N LYS A 159 7.85 -17.19 -8.91
CA LYS A 159 7.02 -17.87 -7.91
C LYS A 159 5.67 -18.26 -8.51
N LEU A 160 5.20 -19.46 -8.17
CA LEU A 160 3.89 -19.97 -8.59
C LEU A 160 2.86 -19.62 -7.53
N ASN A 161 1.86 -18.80 -7.88
CA ASN A 161 0.73 -18.52 -6.99
C ASN A 161 -0.23 -19.71 -6.92
N THR A 162 -0.94 -19.84 -5.80
CA THR A 162 -2.08 -20.76 -5.70
C THR A 162 -3.26 -20.24 -6.52
N SER A 163 -4.11 -21.15 -6.98
CA SER A 163 -5.30 -20.79 -7.75
C SER A 163 -6.26 -19.90 -6.96
N SER A 164 -6.36 -20.10 -5.64
CA SER A 164 -7.23 -19.31 -4.76
C SER A 164 -6.74 -17.86 -4.60
N ALA A 165 -5.46 -17.64 -4.33
CA ALA A 165 -4.90 -16.29 -4.19
C ALA A 165 -5.08 -15.48 -5.49
N PHE A 166 -4.84 -16.13 -6.64
CA PHE A 166 -5.02 -15.48 -7.94
C PHE A 166 -6.49 -15.19 -8.26
N ASN A 167 -7.42 -16.09 -7.91
CA ASN A 167 -8.86 -15.81 -8.07
C ASN A 167 -9.31 -14.62 -7.22
N ASN A 168 -8.84 -14.52 -5.98
CA ASN A 168 -9.14 -13.37 -5.12
C ASN A 168 -8.60 -12.07 -5.75
N TRP A 169 -7.37 -12.09 -6.26
CA TRP A 169 -6.78 -10.96 -6.96
C TRP A 169 -7.60 -10.50 -8.19
N LEU A 170 -8.13 -11.44 -8.98
CA LEU A 170 -9.03 -11.13 -10.10
C LEU A 170 -10.32 -10.45 -9.63
N ASN A 171 -10.82 -10.81 -8.45
CA ASN A 171 -12.01 -10.25 -7.83
C ASN A 171 -11.72 -9.02 -6.95
N ASN A 172 -10.54 -8.38 -7.10
CA ASN A 172 -10.14 -7.21 -6.32
C ASN A 172 -10.09 -7.46 -4.81
N ILE A 173 -9.68 -8.66 -4.40
CA ILE A 173 -9.62 -9.07 -3.00
C ILE A 173 -8.23 -9.62 -2.68
N LEU A 174 -7.69 -9.22 -1.53
CA LEU A 174 -6.59 -9.89 -0.85
C LEU A 174 -7.07 -10.38 0.51
N ILE A 175 -6.62 -11.57 0.92
CA ILE A 175 -7.02 -12.18 2.19
C ILE A 175 -5.77 -12.50 2.99
N TYR A 176 -5.58 -11.75 4.08
CA TYR A 176 -4.62 -12.14 5.11
C TYR A 176 -5.29 -13.15 6.05
N CYS A 177 -4.65 -14.28 6.29
CA CYS A 177 -5.18 -15.34 7.14
C CYS A 177 -4.06 -15.95 7.99
N THR A 178 -4.33 -16.11 9.28
CA THR A 178 -3.63 -17.00 10.23
C THR A 178 -4.63 -18.04 10.73
N ASP A 179 -4.22 -18.91 11.65
CA ASP A 179 -5.10 -19.95 12.21
C ASP A 179 -6.29 -19.35 12.99
N GLU A 180 -6.13 -18.16 13.57
CA GLU A 180 -7.11 -17.53 14.46
C GLU A 180 -7.71 -16.24 13.88
N TYR A 181 -7.15 -15.72 12.79
CA TYR A 181 -7.51 -14.41 12.27
C TYR A 181 -7.61 -14.39 10.76
N LYS A 182 -8.65 -13.72 10.26
CA LYS A 182 -8.85 -13.49 8.84
C LYS A 182 -9.22 -12.04 8.60
N LYS A 183 -8.47 -11.37 7.72
CA LYS A 183 -8.80 -10.04 7.19
C LYS A 183 -8.96 -10.12 5.69
N VAL A 184 -10.16 -9.79 5.24
CA VAL A 184 -10.46 -9.53 3.83
C VAL A 184 -10.20 -8.06 3.55
N MET A 185 -9.41 -7.78 2.52
CA MET A 185 -9.07 -6.44 2.04
C MET A 185 -9.59 -6.33 0.61
N GLU A 186 -10.60 -5.49 0.40
CA GLU A 186 -11.03 -5.07 -0.93
C GLU A 186 -10.02 -4.04 -1.43
N ILE A 187 -9.45 -4.30 -2.62
CA ILE A 187 -8.36 -3.51 -3.17
C ILE A 187 -8.78 -2.77 -4.43
N ASN A 188 -8.38 -1.50 -4.50
CA ASN A 188 -8.45 -0.72 -5.73
C ASN A 188 -7.18 -0.96 -6.54
N LYS A 189 -7.33 -1.63 -7.68
CA LYS A 189 -6.25 -1.89 -8.63
C LYS A 189 -6.11 -0.73 -9.61
N ILE A 190 -4.91 -0.20 -9.73
CA ILE A 190 -4.60 0.94 -10.60
C ILE A 190 -3.46 0.52 -11.52
N GLU A 191 -3.77 0.24 -12.79
CA GLU A 191 -2.75 -0.04 -13.80
C GLU A 191 -2.22 1.28 -14.38
N LEU A 192 -0.89 1.43 -14.42
CA LEU A 192 -0.21 2.58 -14.98
C LEU A 192 -0.10 2.42 -16.50
N ASP A 193 -0.66 3.36 -17.25
CA ASP A 193 -0.52 3.40 -18.70
C ASP A 193 0.88 3.87 -19.10
N ILE A 194 1.68 2.96 -19.66
CA ILE A 194 3.08 3.18 -20.04
C ILE A 194 3.18 4.07 -21.30
N ASN A 195 2.10 4.26 -22.07
CA ASN A 195 2.16 4.93 -23.37
C ASN A 195 2.35 6.47 -23.30
N LYS A 196 2.47 7.05 -22.10
CA LYS A 196 2.83 8.46 -21.90
C LYS A 196 4.31 8.57 -21.48
N GLU A 197 5.22 8.08 -22.33
CA GLU A 197 6.65 8.16 -22.08
C GLU A 197 7.19 9.58 -22.34
N ARG A 198 7.82 10.17 -21.32
CA ARG A 198 9.02 11.01 -21.49
C ARG A 198 10.09 10.51 -20.53
N GLU A 199 11.21 10.13 -21.12
CA GLU A 199 12.54 9.80 -20.58
C GLU A 199 12.68 9.59 -19.06
N ASN A 200 13.11 8.37 -18.69
CA ASN A 200 13.68 7.97 -17.40
C ASN A 200 12.81 8.04 -16.13
N CYS A 201 11.55 8.50 -16.21
CA CYS A 201 10.58 8.43 -15.12
C CYS A 201 9.20 8.01 -15.66
N ILE A 202 8.57 6.98 -15.08
CA ILE A 202 7.13 6.76 -15.29
C ILE A 202 6.43 7.74 -14.33
N GLU A 203 6.15 8.94 -14.81
CA GLU A 203 5.35 9.93 -14.09
C GLU A 203 3.87 9.73 -14.44
N TYR A 204 3.09 9.20 -13.50
CA TYR A 204 1.65 9.20 -13.62
C TYR A 204 1.02 10.26 -12.73
N TYR A 205 0.20 11.09 -13.36
CA TYR A 205 -0.70 12.05 -12.73
C TYR A 205 -2.06 11.36 -12.64
N ASN A 206 -2.42 10.84 -11.47
CA ASN A 206 -3.81 10.49 -11.21
C ASN A 206 -4.43 11.55 -10.30
N THR A 207 -5.48 12.18 -10.82
CA THR A 207 -6.40 13.02 -10.08
C THR A 207 -7.27 12.09 -9.22
N PHE A 208 -6.72 11.57 -8.12
CA PHE A 208 -7.57 10.96 -7.10
C PHE A 208 -8.17 12.09 -6.29
N ILE A 209 -9.45 12.34 -6.55
CA ILE A 209 -10.27 13.17 -5.67
C ILE A 209 -10.39 12.41 -4.35
N VAL A 210 -9.71 12.90 -3.33
CA VAL A 210 -9.89 12.53 -1.91
C VAL A 210 -10.75 13.56 -1.23
#